data_AF-A0A264Y464-F1
#
_entry.id   AF-A0A264Y464-F1
#
_cell.length_a   1.000
_cell.length_b   1.000
_cell.length_c   1.000
_cell.angle_alpha   90.00
_cell.angle_beta   90.00
_cell.angle_gamma   90.00
#
_symmetry.space_group_name_H-M   'P 1'
#
loop_
_entity.id
_entity.type
_entity.pdbx_description
1 polymer ?
#
loop_
_entity_poly.entity_id
_entity_poly.type
_entity_poly.pdbx_seq_one_letter_code
_entity_poly.pdbx_strand_id
1 'polypeptide(L)'
;MADISSITSLITSFRSETREEAITPEVLGALLQKIADLLGKAALQTDMSRLDNWRSALGRIGYVLTSFTIGSDDRNNVYFTLGKANLSTGINQLAPNSILIRQATTERAGVMRAQQVQDLNKCKADISKYFSSLANMEETILNIQKGIASISLRVSRNTKATTVNAEDILKIQTDIKSLASQIKSLQTDIQKFATMKQATQMHIECIITDSTLVIQDAYRYIRQGLTPVIFRHSVRTSRKQEDENGVREYLPRRRGWNRFYDDRKISVNNGDEISFRLDKEGDQNRGKFFTEPGVLFSDCRAVIDPNTQRLSEVRIYFGKRSFNILGINRHFRFAIGFYKKSKDYGPFQFGELRTNLAEFRVIARADRVDGSNNYKLTFNFSM
;
A
#
# COMPACT_ATOMS: atom_id res chain seq x y z
N MET A 1 -86.19 69.37 68.59
CA MET A 1 -85.85 69.36 70.03
C MET A 1 -86.32 70.66 70.69
N ALA A 2 -87.49 70.63 71.34
CA ALA A 2 -87.87 71.71 72.26
C ALA A 2 -86.98 71.61 73.50
N ASP A 3 -86.29 72.69 73.85
CA ASP A 3 -85.33 72.68 74.94
C ASP A 3 -86.07 72.59 76.28
N ILE A 4 -85.86 71.49 77.01
CA ILE A 4 -86.47 71.22 78.32
C ILE A 4 -86.15 72.35 79.31
N SER A 5 -85.04 73.06 79.10
CA SER A 5 -84.66 74.26 79.86
C SER A 5 -85.72 75.37 79.77
N SER A 6 -86.34 75.57 78.59
CA SER A 6 -87.32 76.63 78.34
C SER A 6 -88.68 76.34 78.98
N ILE A 7 -89.11 75.08 78.99
CA ILE A 7 -90.34 74.65 79.69
C ILE A 7 -90.14 74.77 81.21
N THR A 8 -88.97 74.37 81.71
CA THR A 8 -88.65 74.45 83.13
C THR A 8 -88.59 75.89 83.63
N SER A 9 -88.04 76.83 82.84
CA SER A 9 -88.00 78.24 83.23
C SER A 9 -89.39 78.89 83.22
N LEU A 10 -90.24 78.60 82.22
CA LEU A 10 -91.62 79.11 82.16
C LEU A 10 -92.51 78.58 83.28
N ILE A 11 -92.37 77.29 83.64
CA ILE A 11 -93.05 76.71 84.81
C ILE A 11 -92.56 77.39 86.10
N THR A 12 -91.27 77.72 86.18
CA THR A 12 -90.69 78.42 87.34
C THR A 12 -91.22 79.86 87.44
N SER A 13 -91.30 80.58 86.33
CA SER A 13 -91.92 81.92 86.26
C SER A 13 -93.41 81.89 86.58
N PHE A 14 -94.15 80.87 86.12
CA PHE A 14 -95.55 80.68 86.49
C PHE A 14 -95.72 80.46 88.01
N ARG A 15 -94.81 79.70 88.63
CA ARG A 15 -94.79 79.49 90.08
C ARG A 15 -94.37 80.72 90.89
N SER A 16 -93.56 81.62 90.33
CA SER A 16 -93.20 82.89 91.00
C SER A 16 -94.35 83.89 90.93
N GLU A 17 -95.00 84.03 89.77
CA GLU A 17 -96.11 84.97 89.58
C GLU A 17 -97.33 84.62 90.44
N THR A 18 -97.53 83.33 90.74
CA THR A 18 -98.62 82.85 91.61
C THR A 18 -98.35 83.02 93.10
N ARG A 19 -97.15 83.46 93.50
CA ARG A 19 -96.76 83.69 94.91
C ARG A 19 -96.84 85.15 95.35
N GLU A 20 -96.79 86.12 94.44
CA GLU A 20 -97.02 87.53 94.77
C GLU A 20 -98.53 87.82 94.70
N GLU A 21 -99.10 88.44 95.74
CA GLU A 21 -100.56 88.57 96.00
C GLU A 21 -101.36 89.43 94.98
N ALA A 22 -100.86 89.63 93.76
CA ALA A 22 -101.59 90.31 92.68
C ALA A 22 -101.44 89.55 91.36
N ILE A 23 -102.15 88.43 91.22
CA ILE A 23 -102.23 87.69 89.95
C ILE A 23 -103.16 88.45 89.01
N THR A 24 -102.62 89.02 87.93
CA THR A 24 -103.44 89.61 86.85
C THR A 24 -103.80 88.53 85.82
N PRO A 25 -105.08 88.41 85.40
CA PRO A 25 -105.53 87.40 84.42
C PRO A 25 -104.76 87.47 83.09
N GLU A 26 -104.33 88.66 82.69
CA GLU A 26 -103.60 88.90 81.44
C GLU A 26 -102.22 88.24 81.44
N VAL A 27 -101.47 88.35 82.54
CA VAL A 27 -100.12 87.79 82.65
C VAL A 27 -100.17 86.27 82.73
N LEU A 28 -101.12 85.73 83.48
CA LEU A 28 -101.37 84.28 83.58
C LEU A 28 -101.78 83.69 82.23
N GLY A 29 -102.70 84.34 81.52
CA GLY A 29 -103.14 83.94 80.19
C GLY A 29 -102.00 83.96 79.16
N ALA A 30 -101.14 84.97 79.20
CA ALA A 30 -99.98 85.07 78.32
C ALA A 30 -98.93 83.96 78.58
N LEU A 31 -98.71 83.58 79.85
CA LEU A 31 -97.84 82.46 80.21
C LEU A 31 -98.41 81.12 79.76
N LEU A 32 -99.70 80.87 79.97
CA LEU A 32 -100.37 79.65 79.54
C LEU A 32 -100.39 79.51 78.01
N GLN A 33 -100.62 80.62 77.28
CA GLN A 33 -100.55 80.63 75.82
C GLN A 33 -99.13 80.33 75.33
N LYS A 34 -98.09 80.89 75.96
CA LYS A 34 -96.69 80.58 75.61
C LYS A 34 -96.35 79.10 75.85
N ILE A 35 -96.84 78.50 76.94
CA ILE A 35 -96.67 77.06 77.21
C ILE A 35 -97.41 76.22 76.16
N ALA A 36 -98.66 76.59 75.82
CA ALA A 36 -99.44 75.91 74.78
C ALA A 36 -98.79 76.03 73.40
N ASP A 37 -98.25 77.20 73.03
CA ASP A 37 -97.53 77.43 71.78
C ASP A 37 -96.21 76.65 71.72
N LEU A 38 -95.49 76.53 72.85
CA LEU A 38 -94.29 75.70 72.96
C LEU A 38 -94.60 74.21 72.84
N LEU A 39 -95.67 73.73 73.50
CA LEU A 39 -96.14 72.36 73.37
C LEU A 39 -96.65 72.07 71.95
N GLY A 40 -97.37 73.00 71.33
CA GLY A 40 -97.80 72.94 69.94
C GLY A 40 -96.61 72.85 68.98
N LYS A 41 -95.55 73.66 69.19
CA LYS A 41 -94.32 73.60 68.39
C LYS A 41 -93.49 72.33 68.63
N ALA A 42 -93.46 71.80 69.85
CA ALA A 42 -92.81 70.54 70.16
C ALA A 42 -93.54 69.34 69.52
N ALA A 43 -94.86 69.42 69.39
CA ALA A 43 -95.69 68.43 68.72
C ALA A 43 -95.63 68.53 67.16
N LEU A 44 -95.11 69.63 66.60
CA LEU A 44 -95.13 69.89 65.16
C LEU A 44 -93.87 69.41 64.42
N GLN A 45 -94.04 68.27 63.73
CA GLN A 45 -93.69 68.02 62.32
C GLN A 45 -92.22 68.00 61.87
N THR A 46 -91.28 68.62 62.58
CA THR A 46 -89.86 68.69 62.15
C THR A 46 -89.11 67.38 62.33
N ASP A 47 -89.27 66.69 63.46
CA ASP A 47 -88.66 65.37 63.65
C ASP A 47 -89.39 64.28 62.85
N MET A 48 -90.71 64.41 62.68
CA MET A 48 -91.50 63.52 61.82
C MET A 48 -91.11 63.68 60.35
N SER A 49 -90.92 64.89 59.84
CA SER A 49 -90.46 65.11 58.46
C SER A 49 -89.05 64.58 58.20
N ARG A 50 -88.15 64.62 59.20
CA ARG A 50 -86.82 63.97 59.11
C ARG A 50 -86.93 62.45 59.06
N LEU A 51 -87.81 61.85 59.86
CA LEU A 51 -88.07 60.41 59.84
C LEU A 51 -88.76 59.99 58.54
N ASP A 52 -89.70 60.77 58.03
CA ASP A 52 -90.36 60.53 56.74
C ASP A 52 -89.37 60.67 55.58
N ASN A 53 -88.46 61.64 55.64
CA ASN A 53 -87.36 61.78 54.68
C ASN A 53 -86.41 60.59 54.74
N TRP A 54 -86.04 60.11 55.94
CA TRP A 54 -85.21 58.91 56.11
C TRP A 54 -85.90 57.66 55.58
N ARG A 55 -87.17 57.45 55.94
CA ARG A 55 -87.98 56.32 55.43
C ARG A 55 -88.14 56.38 53.92
N SER A 56 -88.36 57.56 53.35
CA SER A 56 -88.44 57.78 51.91
C SER A 56 -87.10 57.52 51.22
N ALA A 57 -85.98 57.90 51.83
CA ALA A 57 -84.64 57.61 51.33
C ALA A 57 -84.36 56.10 51.33
N LEU A 58 -84.72 55.38 52.39
CA LEU A 58 -84.64 53.90 52.43
C LEU A 58 -85.53 53.27 51.35
N GLY A 59 -86.73 53.82 51.12
CA GLY A 59 -87.61 53.39 50.04
C GLY A 59 -87.03 53.61 48.64
N ARG A 60 -86.28 54.71 48.42
CA ARG A 60 -85.60 55.01 47.15
C ARG A 60 -84.40 54.11 46.87
N ILE A 61 -83.64 53.74 47.91
CA ILE A 61 -82.55 52.75 47.77
C ILE A 61 -83.14 51.39 47.35
N GLY A 62 -84.32 51.06 47.86
CA GLY A 62 -85.03 49.85 47.50
C GLY A 62 -84.29 48.61 48.01
N TYR A 63 -83.79 47.80 47.08
CA TYR A 63 -83.09 46.55 47.40
C TYR A 63 -81.57 46.75 47.46
N VAL A 64 -80.96 46.32 48.56
CA VAL A 64 -79.50 46.18 48.67
C VAL A 64 -79.09 44.73 48.55
N LEU A 65 -77.89 44.48 48.01
CA LEU A 65 -77.32 43.14 47.96
C LEU A 65 -76.88 42.70 49.36
N THR A 66 -77.31 41.51 49.76
CA THR A 66 -76.99 40.89 51.05
C THR A 66 -76.17 39.62 50.93
N SER A 67 -76.25 38.92 49.79
CA SER A 67 -75.39 37.79 49.51
C SER A 67 -75.10 37.65 48.01
N PHE A 68 -73.95 37.05 47.72
CA PHE A 68 -73.52 36.69 46.38
C PHE A 68 -72.96 35.28 46.44
N THR A 69 -73.66 34.32 45.86
CA THR A 69 -73.26 32.90 45.91
C THR A 69 -73.33 32.28 44.53
N ILE A 70 -72.58 31.20 44.33
CA ILE A 70 -72.71 30.37 43.13
C ILE A 70 -74.16 29.87 43.05
N GLY A 71 -74.74 29.98 41.86
CA GLY A 71 -76.07 29.55 41.53
C GLY A 71 -76.10 28.08 41.13
N SER A 72 -77.03 27.73 40.25
CA SER A 72 -77.15 26.35 39.75
C SER A 72 -75.94 25.95 38.91
N ASP A 73 -75.60 24.66 38.99
CA ASP A 73 -74.53 24.07 38.19
C ASP A 73 -74.95 23.92 36.72
N ASP A 74 -74.12 24.42 35.81
CA ASP A 74 -74.23 24.21 34.37
C ASP A 74 -72.86 23.87 33.76
N ARG A 75 -72.85 23.06 32.70
CA ARG A 75 -71.62 22.63 32.03
C ARG A 75 -70.96 23.72 31.19
N ASN A 76 -71.72 24.72 30.78
CA ASN A 76 -71.26 25.76 29.87
C ASN A 76 -71.11 27.10 30.59
N ASN A 77 -71.97 27.41 31.55
CA ASN A 77 -72.00 28.73 32.15
C ASN A 77 -71.90 28.67 33.68
N VAL A 78 -71.44 29.78 34.27
CA VAL A 78 -71.46 29.96 35.72
C VAL A 78 -72.58 30.95 36.06
N TYR A 79 -73.51 30.48 36.87
CA TYR A 79 -74.61 31.30 37.38
C TYR A 79 -74.27 31.81 38.78
N PHE A 80 -74.75 33.00 39.11
CA PHE A 80 -74.71 33.55 40.46
C PHE A 80 -76.11 33.91 40.93
N THR A 81 -76.38 33.57 42.18
CA THR A 81 -77.61 33.92 42.89
C THR A 81 -77.34 35.08 43.82
N LEU A 82 -78.22 36.09 43.76
CA LEU A 82 -78.12 37.28 44.59
C LEU A 82 -79.15 37.22 45.71
N GLY A 83 -78.70 37.36 46.96
CA GLY A 83 -79.58 37.76 48.06
C GLY A 83 -79.75 39.27 48.03
N LYS A 84 -81.00 39.73 48.16
CA LYS A 84 -81.30 41.15 48.26
C LYS A 84 -82.29 41.42 49.39
N ALA A 85 -82.10 42.53 50.10
CA ALA A 85 -82.98 42.96 51.17
C ALA A 85 -83.54 44.35 50.86
N ASN A 86 -84.85 44.54 51.04
CA ASN A 86 -85.45 45.85 50.93
C ASN A 86 -85.29 46.59 52.28
N LEU A 87 -84.58 47.72 52.27
CA LEU A 87 -84.28 48.47 53.48
C LEU A 87 -85.51 49.17 54.10
N SER A 88 -86.57 49.39 53.33
CA SER A 88 -87.79 50.06 53.79
C SER A 88 -88.86 49.10 54.33
N THR A 89 -88.88 47.85 53.85
CA THR A 89 -89.87 46.84 54.25
C THR A 89 -89.28 45.69 55.07
N GLY A 90 -87.95 45.54 55.10
CA GLY A 90 -87.27 44.42 55.76
C GLY A 90 -87.39 43.09 55.03
N ILE A 91 -87.99 43.06 53.82
CA ILE A 91 -88.20 41.83 53.05
C ILE A 91 -86.88 41.38 52.42
N ASN A 92 -86.51 40.12 52.68
CA ASN A 92 -85.41 39.44 52.01
C ASN A 92 -85.94 38.64 50.82
N GLN A 93 -85.25 38.74 49.69
CA GLN A 93 -85.57 38.01 48.48
C GLN A 93 -84.29 37.40 47.89
N LEU A 94 -84.42 36.19 47.36
CA LEU A 94 -83.39 35.58 46.51
C LEU A 94 -83.75 35.84 45.05
N ALA A 95 -82.76 36.30 44.28
CA ALA A 95 -82.81 36.34 42.83
C ALA A 95 -81.91 35.21 42.30
N PRO A 96 -82.46 33.98 42.15
CA PRO A 96 -81.68 32.84 41.72
C PRO A 96 -81.18 33.03 40.29
N ASN A 97 -79.92 32.66 40.05
CA ASN A 97 -79.30 32.65 38.71
C ASN A 97 -79.41 33.98 37.95
N SER A 98 -79.46 35.11 38.67
CA SER A 98 -79.71 36.43 38.08
C SER A 98 -78.50 37.01 37.33
N ILE A 99 -77.29 36.53 37.63
CA ILE A 99 -76.07 36.89 36.88
C ILE A 99 -75.52 35.63 36.22
N LEU A 100 -75.12 35.77 34.96
CA LEU A 100 -74.61 34.71 34.10
C LEU A 100 -73.24 35.10 33.55
N ILE A 101 -72.22 34.28 33.81
CA ILE A 101 -70.98 34.29 33.03
C ILE A 101 -71.04 33.17 32.01
N ARG A 102 -71.04 33.54 30.73
CA ARG A 102 -71.19 32.59 29.62
C ARG A 102 -69.91 31.78 29.37
N GLN A 103 -70.02 30.63 28.71
CA GLN A 103 -68.84 29.90 28.23
C GLN A 103 -67.93 30.77 27.39
N ALA A 104 -66.62 30.54 27.49
CA ALA A 104 -65.64 31.11 26.59
C ALA A 104 -65.87 30.57 25.17
N THR A 105 -65.98 31.48 24.21
CA THR A 105 -65.98 31.17 22.78
C THR A 105 -64.82 31.88 22.10
N THR A 106 -64.59 31.59 20.82
CA THR A 106 -63.61 32.30 19.99
C THR A 106 -63.90 33.80 19.87
N GLU A 107 -65.15 34.21 20.07
CA GLU A 107 -65.62 35.59 19.85
C GLU A 107 -65.84 36.35 21.16
N ARG A 108 -65.82 35.68 22.32
CA ARG A 108 -66.15 36.30 23.61
C ARG A 108 -65.43 35.63 24.77
N ALA A 109 -64.84 36.45 25.64
CA ALA A 109 -64.29 36.01 26.92
C ALA A 109 -65.40 35.44 27.83
N GLY A 110 -65.11 34.33 28.51
CA GLY A 110 -66.07 33.60 29.33
C GLY A 110 -65.41 32.52 30.18
N VAL A 111 -66.22 31.64 30.78
CA VAL A 111 -65.73 30.52 31.60
C VAL A 111 -65.33 29.32 30.73
N MET A 112 -64.24 28.64 31.08
CA MET A 112 -63.82 27.43 30.39
C MET A 112 -64.54 26.20 30.93
N ARG A 113 -64.96 25.30 30.03
CA ARG A 113 -65.54 23.99 30.39
C ARG A 113 -64.44 23.05 30.87
N ALA A 114 -64.80 22.08 31.71
CA ALA A 114 -63.86 21.06 32.20
C ALA A 114 -63.09 20.36 31.07
N GLN A 115 -63.76 20.04 29.95
CA GLN A 115 -63.11 19.45 28.79
C GLN A 115 -62.05 20.39 28.18
N GLN A 116 -62.33 21.68 28.05
CA GLN A 116 -61.37 22.64 27.51
C GLN A 116 -60.13 22.76 28.41
N VAL A 117 -60.31 22.67 29.74
CA VAL A 117 -59.19 22.64 30.69
C VAL A 117 -58.37 21.35 30.55
N GLN A 118 -59.03 20.20 30.37
CA GLN A 118 -58.34 18.93 30.10
C GLN A 118 -57.56 18.97 28.79
N ASP A 119 -58.15 19.51 27.71
CA ASP A 119 -57.51 19.65 26.41
C ASP A 119 -56.30 20.60 26.49
N LEU A 120 -56.41 21.71 27.23
CA LEU A 120 -55.28 22.61 27.49
C LEU A 120 -54.16 21.91 28.27
N ASN A 121 -54.50 21.13 29.30
CA ASN A 121 -53.50 20.39 30.08
C ASN A 121 -52.82 19.30 29.24
N LYS A 122 -53.57 18.61 28.39
CA LYS A 122 -53.02 17.66 27.43
C LYS A 122 -52.09 18.35 26.43
N CYS A 123 -52.51 19.48 25.87
CA CYS A 123 -51.70 20.30 24.97
C CYS A 123 -50.39 20.74 25.65
N LYS A 124 -50.46 21.22 26.90
CA LYS A 124 -49.27 21.56 27.71
C LYS A 124 -48.33 20.36 27.88
N ALA A 125 -48.87 19.18 28.17
CA ALA A 125 -48.09 17.96 28.32
C ALA A 125 -47.41 17.54 27.00
N ASP A 126 -48.14 17.58 25.88
CA ASP A 126 -47.60 17.21 24.58
C ASP A 126 -46.55 18.23 24.09
N ILE A 127 -46.75 19.53 24.30
CA ILE A 127 -45.74 20.57 24.06
C ILE A 127 -44.47 20.28 24.86
N SER A 128 -44.60 19.90 26.14
CA SER A 128 -43.45 19.57 26.99
C SER A 128 -42.67 18.35 26.47
N LYS A 129 -43.37 17.35 25.94
CA LYS A 129 -42.73 16.20 25.27
C LYS A 129 -41.99 16.63 24.00
N TYR A 130 -42.58 17.52 23.19
CA TYR A 130 -41.92 18.03 22.00
C TYR A 130 -40.66 18.82 22.31
N PHE A 131 -40.64 19.65 23.35
CA PHE A 131 -39.41 20.30 23.81
C PHE A 131 -38.33 19.29 24.20
N SER A 132 -38.70 18.22 24.91
CA SER A 132 -37.75 17.16 25.29
C SER A 132 -37.18 16.44 24.06
N SER A 133 -38.05 16.14 23.08
CA SER A 133 -37.62 15.55 21.80
C SER A 133 -36.70 16.48 21.01
N LEU A 134 -36.99 17.78 21.00
CA LEU A 134 -36.20 18.79 20.32
C LEU A 134 -34.80 18.91 20.92
N ALA A 135 -34.67 18.90 22.24
CA ALA A 135 -33.37 18.87 22.92
C ALA A 135 -32.54 17.63 22.55
N ASN A 136 -33.16 16.44 22.48
CA ASN A 136 -32.47 15.22 22.05
C ASN A 136 -32.02 15.31 20.58
N MET A 137 -32.82 15.93 19.71
CA MET A 137 -32.44 16.17 18.32
C MET A 137 -31.26 17.14 18.21
N GLU A 138 -31.25 18.22 19.00
CA GLU A 138 -30.13 19.18 19.05
C GLU A 138 -28.83 18.48 19.47
N GLU A 139 -28.87 17.62 20.50
CA GLU A 139 -27.71 16.84 20.92
C GLU A 139 -27.24 15.88 19.82
N THR A 140 -28.17 15.22 19.14
CA THR A 140 -27.85 14.30 18.03
C THR A 140 -27.19 15.06 16.87
N ILE A 141 -27.72 16.23 16.50
CA ILE A 141 -27.15 17.10 15.46
C ILE A 141 -25.73 17.53 15.84
N LEU A 142 -25.52 17.93 17.09
CA LEU A 142 -24.19 18.34 17.58
C LEU A 142 -23.18 17.19 17.52
N ASN A 143 -23.61 15.96 17.84
CA ASN A 143 -22.77 14.77 17.71
C ASN A 143 -22.44 14.45 16.24
N ILE A 144 -23.41 14.58 15.34
CA ILE A 144 -23.18 14.42 13.89
C ILE A 144 -22.19 15.47 13.38
N GLN A 145 -22.31 16.73 13.79
CA GLN A 145 -21.38 17.80 13.41
C GLN A 145 -19.94 17.51 13.87
N LYS A 146 -19.76 17.02 15.10
CA LYS A 146 -18.44 16.57 15.60
C LYS A 146 -17.90 15.41 14.75
N GLY A 147 -18.75 14.44 14.39
CA GLY A 147 -18.41 13.34 13.51
C GLY A 147 -17.93 13.82 12.13
N ILE A 148 -18.67 14.72 11.50
CA ILE A 148 -18.32 15.32 10.19
C ILE A 148 -16.97 16.04 10.26
N ALA A 149 -16.71 16.82 11.31
CA ALA A 149 -15.43 17.51 11.48
C ALA A 149 -14.25 16.52 11.56
N SER A 150 -14.41 15.41 12.30
CA SER A 150 -13.39 14.37 12.39
C SER A 150 -13.11 13.68 11.04
N ILE A 151 -14.16 13.42 10.25
CA ILE A 151 -14.05 12.82 8.92
C ILE A 151 -13.34 13.78 7.97
N SER A 152 -13.68 15.07 8.00
CA SER A 152 -13.03 16.09 7.18
C SER A 152 -11.51 16.14 7.43
N LEU A 153 -11.08 16.07 8.69
CA LEU A 153 -9.66 16.00 9.05
C LEU A 153 -8.98 14.73 8.50
N ARG A 154 -9.64 13.58 8.59
CA ARG A 154 -9.12 12.31 8.02
C ARG A 154 -8.98 12.38 6.51
N VAL A 155 -9.98 12.93 5.81
CA VAL A 155 -9.93 13.14 4.36
C VAL A 155 -8.75 14.03 4.00
N SER A 156 -8.55 15.16 4.68
CA SER A 156 -7.41 16.05 4.43
C SER A 156 -6.05 15.35 4.60
N ARG A 157 -5.89 14.54 5.67
CA ARG A 157 -4.65 13.76 5.88
C ARG A 157 -4.42 12.74 4.77
N ASN A 158 -5.47 12.01 4.38
CA ASN A 158 -5.39 11.02 3.32
C ASN A 158 -5.05 11.67 1.98
N THR A 159 -5.64 12.83 1.65
CA THR A 159 -5.29 13.58 0.44
C THR A 159 -3.80 13.91 0.39
N LYS A 160 -3.22 14.39 1.51
CA LYS A 160 -1.78 14.67 1.59
C LYS A 160 -0.93 13.42 1.37
N ALA A 161 -1.30 12.30 2.02
CA ALA A 161 -0.57 11.04 1.86
C ALA A 161 -0.63 10.52 0.41
N THR A 162 -1.78 10.63 -0.25
CA THR A 162 -1.94 10.24 -1.66
C THR A 162 -1.06 11.09 -2.58
N THR A 163 -0.91 12.39 -2.31
CA THR A 163 0.01 13.27 -3.07
C THR A 163 1.47 12.81 -2.92
N VAL A 164 1.93 12.54 -1.69
CA VAL A 164 3.29 12.04 -1.45
C VAL A 164 3.52 10.71 -2.18
N ASN A 165 2.57 9.78 -2.08
CA ASN A 165 2.68 8.50 -2.78
C ASN A 165 2.75 8.68 -4.30
N ALA A 166 2.03 9.64 -4.87
CA ALA A 166 2.09 9.93 -6.30
C ALA A 166 3.48 10.46 -6.72
N GLU A 167 4.11 11.31 -5.90
CA GLU A 167 5.48 11.79 -6.12
C GLU A 167 6.50 10.65 -6.06
N ASP A 168 6.38 9.76 -5.06
CA ASP A 168 7.26 8.59 -4.93
C ASP A 168 7.12 7.64 -6.13
N ILE A 169 5.90 7.39 -6.60
CA ILE A 169 5.66 6.58 -7.81
C ILE A 169 6.35 7.18 -9.03
N LEU A 170 6.29 8.51 -9.22
CA LEU A 170 6.99 9.18 -10.32
C LEU A 170 8.52 9.02 -10.23
N LYS A 171 9.07 9.07 -9.02
CA LYS A 171 10.50 8.84 -8.79
C LYS A 171 10.90 7.41 -9.17
N ILE A 172 10.16 6.42 -8.69
CA ILE A 172 10.37 5.01 -9.03
C ILE A 172 10.28 4.77 -10.54
N GLN A 173 9.30 5.38 -11.21
CA GLN A 173 9.18 5.29 -12.68
C GLN A 173 10.41 5.86 -13.41
N THR A 174 10.98 6.94 -12.89
CA THR A 174 12.21 7.54 -13.42
C THR A 174 13.41 6.61 -13.24
N ASP A 175 13.55 6.03 -12.05
CA ASP A 175 14.64 5.09 -11.73
C ASP A 175 14.55 3.83 -12.59
N ILE A 176 13.35 3.27 -12.78
CA ILE A 176 13.12 2.11 -13.66
C ILE A 176 13.53 2.41 -15.10
N LYS A 177 13.19 3.60 -15.62
CA LYS A 177 13.60 4.01 -16.98
C LYS A 177 15.12 4.11 -17.09
N SER A 178 15.79 4.65 -16.08
CA SER A 178 17.26 4.73 -16.04
C SER A 178 17.90 3.33 -16.05
N LEU A 179 17.42 2.43 -15.18
CA LEU A 179 17.87 1.05 -15.12
C LEU A 179 17.65 0.30 -16.43
N ALA A 180 16.51 0.49 -17.09
CA ALA A 180 16.22 -0.11 -18.39
C ALA A 180 17.25 0.32 -19.46
N SER A 181 17.64 1.60 -19.48
CA SER A 181 18.69 2.12 -20.34
C SER A 181 20.06 1.49 -20.04
N GLN A 182 20.42 1.36 -18.76
CA GLN A 182 21.68 0.71 -18.35
C GLN A 182 21.72 -0.76 -18.77
N ILE A 183 20.64 -1.50 -18.55
CA ILE A 183 20.52 -2.91 -18.99
C ILE A 183 20.71 -3.02 -20.50
N LYS A 184 20.09 -2.13 -21.28
CA LYS A 184 20.24 -2.11 -22.74
C LYS A 184 21.70 -1.87 -23.15
N SER A 185 22.41 -0.95 -22.48
CA SER A 185 23.84 -0.74 -22.73
C SER A 185 24.65 -2.00 -22.44
N LEU A 186 24.46 -2.60 -21.27
CA LEU A 186 25.17 -3.83 -20.89
C LEU A 186 24.90 -4.99 -21.86
N GLN A 187 23.66 -5.13 -22.34
CA GLN A 187 23.32 -6.12 -23.37
C GLN A 187 24.13 -5.90 -24.66
N THR A 188 24.28 -4.65 -25.10
CA THR A 188 25.10 -4.36 -26.30
C THR A 188 26.58 -4.69 -26.08
N ASP A 189 27.11 -4.46 -24.88
CA ASP A 189 28.50 -4.78 -24.57
C ASP A 189 28.73 -6.29 -24.51
N ILE A 190 27.81 -7.05 -23.90
CA ILE A 190 27.86 -8.52 -23.88
C ILE A 190 27.87 -9.08 -25.31
N GLN A 191 27.05 -8.55 -26.21
CA GLN A 191 27.05 -8.98 -27.62
C GLN A 191 28.39 -8.72 -28.31
N LYS A 192 29.04 -7.56 -28.06
CA LYS A 192 30.39 -7.28 -28.57
C LYS A 192 31.43 -8.27 -28.02
N PHE A 193 31.36 -8.63 -26.73
CA PHE A 193 32.28 -9.61 -26.16
C PHE A 193 32.08 -11.02 -26.74
N ALA A 194 30.84 -11.41 -27.03
CA ALA A 194 30.55 -12.70 -27.63
C ALA A 194 31.17 -12.85 -29.03
N THR A 195 31.16 -11.79 -29.85
CA THR A 195 31.76 -11.82 -31.19
C THR A 195 33.29 -11.84 -31.16
N MET A 196 33.92 -11.22 -30.16
CA MET A 196 35.38 -11.23 -30.00
C MET A 196 35.96 -12.63 -29.68
N LYS A 197 35.21 -13.51 -29.02
CA LYS A 197 35.69 -14.84 -28.58
C LYS A 197 35.88 -15.87 -29.71
N GLN A 198 35.41 -15.61 -30.93
CA GLN A 198 35.55 -16.55 -32.05
C GLN A 198 36.88 -16.43 -32.82
N ALA A 199 37.73 -15.44 -32.52
CA ALA A 199 38.95 -15.15 -33.28
C ALA A 199 40.28 -15.68 -32.68
N THR A 200 40.28 -16.31 -31.49
CA THR A 200 41.50 -16.81 -30.84
C THR A 200 41.77 -18.28 -31.17
N GLN A 201 42.83 -18.55 -31.93
CA GLN A 201 43.41 -19.90 -32.13
C GLN A 201 43.83 -20.48 -30.76
N MET A 202 43.45 -21.71 -30.46
CA MET A 202 43.78 -22.35 -29.18
C MET A 202 45.28 -22.66 -29.12
N HIS A 203 45.96 -22.25 -28.05
CA HIS A 203 47.41 -22.50 -27.89
C HIS A 203 47.65 -23.80 -27.11
N ILE A 204 48.51 -24.67 -27.65
CA ILE A 204 48.94 -25.97 -27.11
C ILE A 204 50.47 -26.05 -27.08
N GLU A 205 51.00 -26.85 -26.16
CA GLU A 205 52.42 -27.12 -26.00
C GLU A 205 52.66 -28.59 -25.61
N CYS A 206 53.76 -29.17 -26.07
CA CYS A 206 54.19 -30.51 -25.70
C CYS A 206 55.00 -30.44 -24.40
N ILE A 207 54.81 -31.39 -23.49
CA ILE A 207 55.56 -31.54 -22.25
C ILE A 207 56.12 -32.96 -22.23
N ILE A 208 57.36 -33.13 -21.76
CA ILE A 208 57.96 -34.46 -21.58
C ILE A 208 57.99 -34.76 -20.09
N THR A 209 57.24 -35.77 -19.66
CA THR A 209 57.15 -36.24 -18.27
C THR A 209 57.55 -37.71 -18.23
N ASP A 210 58.47 -38.10 -17.35
CA ASP A 210 58.85 -39.51 -17.15
C ASP A 210 59.07 -40.33 -18.44
N SER A 211 59.76 -39.72 -19.42
CA SER A 211 60.04 -40.27 -20.76
C SER A 211 58.83 -40.50 -21.69
N THR A 212 57.65 -40.01 -21.33
CA THR A 212 56.44 -39.95 -22.17
C THR A 212 56.16 -38.54 -22.67
N LEU A 213 55.39 -38.43 -23.75
CA LEU A 213 54.97 -37.15 -24.34
C LEU A 213 53.55 -36.83 -23.89
N VAL A 214 53.34 -35.66 -23.30
CA VAL A 214 52.05 -35.15 -22.82
C VAL A 214 51.71 -33.84 -23.52
N ILE A 215 50.45 -33.61 -23.87
CA ILE A 215 49.98 -32.29 -24.34
C ILE A 215 48.90 -31.82 -23.40
N GLN A 216 49.11 -30.71 -22.71
CA GLN A 216 48.16 -30.19 -21.74
C GLN A 216 46.77 -29.97 -22.37
N ASP A 217 45.73 -30.44 -21.69
CA ASP A 217 44.32 -30.37 -22.14
C ASP A 217 44.03 -31.15 -23.44
N ALA A 218 44.93 -32.02 -23.91
CA ALA A 218 44.73 -32.84 -25.10
C ALA A 218 43.41 -33.62 -25.07
N TYR A 219 43.11 -34.25 -23.93
CA TYR A 219 41.90 -35.03 -23.73
C TYR A 219 40.64 -34.16 -23.78
N ARG A 220 40.72 -32.90 -23.33
CA ARG A 220 39.63 -31.92 -23.46
C ARG A 220 39.35 -31.58 -24.92
N TYR A 221 40.38 -31.43 -25.75
CA TYR A 221 40.22 -31.17 -27.18
C TYR A 221 39.58 -32.35 -27.91
N ILE A 222 39.93 -33.59 -27.56
CA ILE A 222 39.26 -34.79 -28.07
C ILE A 222 37.76 -34.77 -27.72
N ARG A 223 37.40 -34.44 -26.47
CA ARG A 223 35.98 -34.32 -26.05
C ARG A 223 35.21 -33.22 -26.78
N GLN A 224 35.89 -32.16 -27.23
CA GLN A 224 35.30 -31.11 -28.07
C GLN A 224 35.13 -31.54 -29.54
N GLY A 225 35.47 -32.79 -29.89
CA GLY A 225 35.38 -33.33 -31.23
C GLY A 225 36.54 -32.93 -32.14
N LEU A 226 37.66 -32.49 -31.56
CA LEU A 226 38.88 -32.24 -32.32
C LEU A 226 39.70 -33.53 -32.46
N THR A 227 40.40 -33.65 -33.59
CA THR A 227 41.14 -34.84 -33.96
C THR A 227 42.64 -34.53 -33.98
N PRO A 228 43.51 -35.38 -33.39
CA PRO A 228 44.94 -35.17 -33.37
C PRO A 228 45.59 -35.58 -34.70
N VAL A 229 46.62 -34.86 -35.11
CA VAL A 229 47.40 -35.15 -36.33
C VAL A 229 48.89 -34.92 -36.06
N ILE A 230 49.74 -35.81 -36.60
CA ILE A 230 51.20 -35.70 -36.45
C ILE A 230 51.80 -35.10 -37.72
N PHE A 231 52.69 -34.13 -37.53
CA PHE A 231 53.53 -33.54 -38.55
C PHE A 231 54.99 -33.95 -38.34
N ARG A 232 55.71 -34.05 -39.45
CA ARG A 232 57.17 -34.21 -39.45
C ARG A 232 57.82 -33.07 -40.21
N HIS A 233 58.91 -32.54 -39.68
CA HIS A 233 59.64 -31.46 -40.32
C HIS A 233 60.57 -32.01 -41.40
N SER A 234 60.09 -32.06 -42.64
CA SER A 234 60.76 -32.74 -43.75
C SER A 234 60.82 -31.87 -44.99
N VAL A 235 61.69 -32.26 -45.94
CA VAL A 235 61.73 -31.64 -47.26
C VAL A 235 60.82 -32.44 -48.19
N ARG A 236 59.80 -31.77 -48.74
CA ARG A 236 58.87 -32.36 -49.69
C ARG A 236 58.93 -31.61 -51.01
N THR A 237 58.76 -32.37 -52.08
CA THR A 237 58.54 -31.88 -53.44
C THR A 237 57.10 -32.21 -53.77
N SER A 238 56.26 -31.20 -53.95
CA SER A 238 54.90 -31.42 -54.46
C SER A 238 54.98 -31.67 -55.97
N ARG A 239 54.03 -32.44 -56.49
CA ARG A 239 53.84 -32.59 -57.94
C ARG A 239 52.67 -31.70 -58.34
N LYS A 240 52.71 -31.08 -59.52
CA LYS A 240 51.50 -30.53 -60.13
C LYS A 240 50.52 -31.68 -60.39
N GLN A 241 49.24 -31.34 -60.55
CA GLN A 241 48.25 -32.29 -61.08
C GLN A 241 48.69 -32.72 -62.49
N GLU A 242 48.21 -33.88 -62.96
CA GLU A 242 48.50 -34.33 -64.31
C GLU A 242 47.96 -33.31 -65.31
N ASP A 243 48.84 -32.83 -66.20
CA ASP A 243 48.42 -32.05 -67.35
C ASP A 243 47.79 -32.99 -68.40
N GLU A 244 47.14 -32.46 -69.43
CA GLU A 244 46.35 -33.21 -70.43
C GLU A 244 47.12 -34.35 -71.15
N ASN A 245 48.46 -34.32 -71.10
CA ASN A 245 49.36 -35.33 -71.68
C ASN A 245 49.90 -36.36 -70.66
N GLY A 246 49.39 -36.38 -69.43
CA GLY A 246 49.77 -37.36 -68.39
C GLY A 246 51.15 -37.15 -67.75
N VAL A 247 51.86 -36.06 -68.06
CA VAL A 247 53.18 -35.74 -67.47
C VAL A 247 52.98 -34.94 -66.17
N ARG A 248 53.63 -35.37 -65.08
CA ARG A 248 53.59 -34.67 -63.78
C ARG A 248 54.89 -33.89 -63.53
N GLU A 249 54.82 -32.56 -63.56
CA GLU A 249 55.96 -31.70 -63.23
C GLU A 249 56.18 -31.58 -61.71
N TYR A 250 57.45 -31.53 -61.27
CA TYR A 250 57.82 -31.34 -59.88
C TYR A 250 57.93 -29.85 -59.53
N LEU A 251 57.26 -29.42 -58.46
CA LEU A 251 57.40 -28.08 -57.89
C LEU A 251 58.71 -27.95 -57.09
N PRO A 252 59.22 -26.73 -56.83
CA PRO A 252 60.41 -26.51 -56.02
C PRO A 252 60.35 -27.21 -54.66
N ARG A 253 61.50 -27.73 -54.21
CA ARG A 253 61.63 -28.39 -52.90
C ARG A 253 61.36 -27.38 -51.79
N ARG A 254 60.40 -27.67 -50.90
CA ARG A 254 60.09 -26.85 -49.72
C ARG A 254 60.37 -27.64 -48.44
N ARG A 255 60.98 -26.98 -47.46
CA ARG A 255 61.18 -27.51 -46.11
C ARG A 255 60.09 -26.94 -45.21
N GLY A 256 59.44 -27.80 -44.43
CA GLY A 256 58.42 -27.36 -43.48
C GLY A 256 57.71 -28.53 -42.80
N TRP A 257 56.65 -28.20 -42.07
CA TRP A 257 55.77 -29.18 -41.44
C TRP A 257 54.93 -29.87 -42.51
N ASN A 258 55.12 -31.17 -42.65
CA ASN A 258 54.34 -32.00 -43.55
C ASN A 258 53.54 -32.99 -42.72
N ARG A 259 52.26 -33.18 -43.07
CA ARG A 259 51.43 -34.23 -42.47
C ARG A 259 52.17 -35.56 -42.58
N PHE A 260 52.39 -36.20 -41.44
CA PHE A 260 53.08 -37.48 -41.38
C PHE A 260 52.07 -38.60 -41.26
N TYR A 261 51.25 -38.54 -40.22
CA TYR A 261 50.22 -39.53 -39.94
C TYR A 261 48.93 -38.86 -39.47
N ASP A 262 47.82 -39.51 -39.80
CA ASP A 262 46.47 -39.10 -39.42
C ASP A 262 46.13 -39.61 -38.01
N ASP A 263 44.89 -39.35 -37.59
CA ASP A 263 44.26 -39.73 -36.32
C ASP A 263 44.40 -41.21 -35.96
N ARG A 264 44.52 -42.09 -36.95
CA ARG A 264 44.72 -43.53 -36.73
C ARG A 264 46.06 -43.89 -36.08
N LYS A 265 47.07 -43.02 -36.19
CA LYS A 265 48.42 -43.28 -35.68
C LYS A 265 48.65 -42.72 -34.28
N ILE A 266 47.80 -41.81 -33.83
CA ILE A 266 47.97 -41.07 -32.58
C ILE A 266 46.73 -41.28 -31.70
N SER A 267 46.95 -41.65 -30.45
CA SER A 267 45.91 -41.72 -29.44
C SER A 267 46.29 -40.84 -28.26
N VAL A 268 45.28 -40.25 -27.63
CA VAL A 268 45.43 -39.52 -26.37
C VAL A 268 44.83 -40.39 -25.27
N ASN A 269 45.66 -40.80 -24.31
CA ASN A 269 45.25 -41.64 -23.19
C ASN A 269 44.55 -40.81 -22.09
N ASN A 270 43.94 -41.50 -21.13
CA ASN A 270 43.39 -40.85 -19.94
C ASN A 270 44.55 -40.24 -19.11
N GLY A 271 44.71 -38.92 -19.17
CA GLY A 271 45.85 -38.22 -18.56
C GLY A 271 46.69 -37.39 -19.53
N ASP A 272 46.17 -37.07 -20.72
CA ASP A 272 46.83 -36.21 -21.73
C ASP A 272 48.11 -36.77 -22.35
N GLU A 273 48.49 -38.00 -22.00
CA GLU A 273 49.60 -38.74 -22.59
C GLU A 273 49.31 -39.14 -24.04
N ILE A 274 50.32 -38.96 -24.89
CA ILE A 274 50.27 -39.28 -26.31
C ILE A 274 50.89 -40.66 -26.54
N SER A 275 50.15 -41.52 -27.23
CA SER A 275 50.64 -42.81 -27.70
C SER A 275 50.56 -42.94 -29.20
N PHE A 276 51.53 -43.67 -29.76
CA PHE A 276 51.68 -43.89 -31.19
C PHE A 276 51.42 -45.35 -31.56
N ARG A 277 50.65 -45.58 -32.62
CA ARG A 277 50.34 -46.92 -33.12
C ARG A 277 51.53 -47.51 -33.88
N LEU A 278 51.89 -48.77 -33.60
CA LEU A 278 52.90 -49.50 -34.37
C LEU A 278 52.28 -50.10 -35.63
N ASP A 279 52.75 -49.69 -36.81
CA ASP A 279 52.27 -50.20 -38.10
C ASP A 279 53.39 -50.90 -38.88
N LYS A 280 54.20 -51.68 -38.16
CA LYS A 280 55.25 -52.49 -38.77
C LYS A 280 54.67 -53.81 -39.28
N GLU A 281 54.95 -54.13 -40.54
CA GLU A 281 54.49 -55.36 -41.17
C GLU A 281 55.32 -56.55 -40.66
N GLY A 282 54.65 -57.63 -40.25
CA GLY A 282 55.29 -58.81 -39.65
C GLY A 282 55.58 -58.74 -38.14
N ASP A 283 55.26 -57.63 -37.46
CA ASP A 283 55.43 -57.50 -36.01
C ASP A 283 54.19 -58.05 -35.26
N GLN A 284 54.42 -58.83 -34.20
CA GLN A 284 53.35 -59.36 -33.33
C GLN A 284 52.53 -58.26 -32.64
N ASN A 285 53.11 -57.07 -32.48
CA ASN A 285 52.47 -55.92 -31.84
C ASN A 285 51.88 -54.92 -32.83
N ARG A 286 51.75 -55.29 -34.12
CA ARG A 286 51.11 -54.45 -35.13
C ARG A 286 49.70 -54.04 -34.69
N GLY A 287 49.41 -52.74 -34.77
CA GLY A 287 48.13 -52.14 -34.41
C GLY A 287 47.98 -51.72 -32.95
N LYS A 288 48.94 -52.04 -32.07
CA LYS A 288 48.95 -51.57 -30.68
C LYS A 288 49.58 -50.18 -30.56
N PHE A 289 49.19 -49.47 -29.49
CA PHE A 289 49.70 -48.14 -29.17
C PHE A 289 50.80 -48.21 -28.12
N PHE A 290 51.85 -47.41 -28.29
CA PHE A 290 53.00 -47.32 -27.41
C PHE A 290 53.33 -45.86 -27.12
N THR A 291 53.81 -45.58 -25.92
CA THR A 291 54.28 -44.25 -25.52
C THR A 291 55.71 -43.97 -25.99
N GLU A 292 56.44 -44.98 -26.43
CA GLU A 292 57.83 -44.85 -26.86
C GLU A 292 57.98 -44.20 -28.25
N PRO A 293 58.96 -43.31 -28.44
CA PRO A 293 59.14 -42.57 -29.69
C PRO A 293 59.65 -43.41 -30.86
N GLY A 294 60.22 -44.61 -30.60
CA GLY A 294 60.74 -45.49 -31.64
C GLY A 294 59.69 -45.90 -32.67
N VAL A 295 58.42 -45.92 -32.27
CA VAL A 295 57.27 -46.30 -33.10
C VAL A 295 56.98 -45.30 -34.24
N LEU A 296 57.54 -44.09 -34.17
CA LEU A 296 57.44 -43.08 -35.23
C LEU A 296 58.37 -43.34 -36.41
N PHE A 297 59.33 -44.26 -36.28
CA PHE A 297 60.32 -44.55 -37.32
C PHE A 297 60.05 -45.90 -37.98
N SER A 298 60.46 -46.01 -39.25
CA SER A 298 60.55 -47.28 -39.95
C SER A 298 61.81 -48.04 -39.53
N ASP A 299 61.94 -49.29 -39.98
CA ASP A 299 63.11 -50.12 -39.69
C ASP A 299 64.43 -49.43 -40.03
N CYS A 300 65.40 -49.62 -39.12
CA CYS A 300 66.77 -49.18 -39.32
C CYS A 300 67.50 -50.19 -40.19
N ARG A 301 68.27 -49.69 -41.17
CA ARG A 301 69.08 -50.53 -42.06
C ARG A 301 70.52 -50.50 -41.59
N ALA A 302 71.04 -51.65 -41.21
CA ALA A 302 72.47 -51.86 -40.99
C ALA A 302 73.20 -51.92 -42.34
N VAL A 303 74.31 -51.20 -42.45
CA VAL A 303 75.22 -51.24 -43.59
C VAL A 303 76.53 -51.82 -43.10
N ILE A 304 76.85 -53.02 -43.59
CA ILE A 304 78.12 -53.70 -43.32
C ILE A 304 79.10 -53.28 -44.41
N ASP A 305 80.31 -52.89 -44.01
CA ASP A 305 81.36 -52.56 -44.96
C ASP A 305 81.85 -53.85 -45.66
N PRO A 306 81.78 -53.93 -47.00
CA PRO A 306 82.14 -55.14 -47.74
C PRO A 306 83.60 -55.57 -47.54
N ASN A 307 84.51 -54.63 -47.25
CA ASN A 307 85.94 -54.93 -47.10
C ASN A 307 86.31 -55.41 -45.69
N THR A 308 85.67 -54.87 -44.66
CA THR A 308 86.01 -55.17 -43.26
C THR A 308 85.02 -56.11 -42.57
N GLN A 309 83.89 -56.43 -43.20
CA GLN A 309 82.79 -57.25 -42.65
C GLN A 309 82.26 -56.74 -41.29
N ARG A 310 82.54 -55.48 -40.95
CA ARG A 310 82.09 -54.82 -39.72
C ARG A 310 80.97 -53.84 -40.00
N LEU A 311 80.08 -53.67 -39.03
CA LEU A 311 78.99 -52.71 -39.07
C LEU A 311 79.54 -51.29 -39.22
N SER A 312 79.38 -50.69 -40.40
CA SER A 312 79.90 -49.35 -40.71
C SER A 312 78.90 -48.27 -40.35
N GLU A 313 77.62 -48.47 -40.68
CA GLU A 313 76.57 -47.49 -40.45
C GLU A 313 75.26 -48.16 -40.04
N VAL A 314 74.49 -47.47 -39.20
CA VAL A 314 73.09 -47.80 -38.95
C VAL A 314 72.28 -46.63 -39.46
N ARG A 315 71.49 -46.84 -40.50
CA ARG A 315 70.73 -45.78 -41.17
C ARG A 315 69.25 -45.84 -40.80
N ILE A 316 68.71 -44.69 -40.42
CA ILE A 316 67.27 -44.49 -40.22
C ILE A 316 66.70 -43.59 -41.31
N TYR A 317 65.49 -43.91 -41.76
CA TYR A 317 64.81 -43.12 -42.79
C TYR A 317 63.94 -42.04 -42.15
N PHE A 318 64.07 -40.82 -42.65
CA PHE A 318 63.21 -39.70 -42.27
C PHE A 318 62.81 -38.88 -43.49
N GLY A 319 61.59 -39.10 -43.96
CA GLY A 319 61.12 -38.58 -45.25
C GLY A 319 61.82 -39.28 -46.41
N LYS A 320 62.41 -38.51 -47.34
CA LYS A 320 63.18 -39.05 -48.49
C LYS A 320 64.69 -39.20 -48.20
N ARG A 321 65.15 -38.93 -46.99
CA ARG A 321 66.58 -38.99 -46.62
C ARG A 321 66.82 -40.14 -45.65
N SER A 322 68.01 -40.72 -45.72
CA SER A 322 68.53 -41.65 -44.70
C SER A 322 69.63 -40.96 -43.90
N PHE A 323 69.69 -41.24 -42.62
CA PHE A 323 70.65 -40.63 -41.69
C PHE A 323 71.40 -41.72 -40.94
N ASN A 324 72.72 -41.64 -40.91
CA ASN A 324 73.54 -42.51 -40.04
C ASN A 324 73.38 -42.06 -38.57
N ILE A 325 73.03 -43.01 -37.72
CA ILE A 325 72.80 -42.86 -36.27
C ILE A 325 73.79 -43.67 -35.42
N LEU A 326 74.75 -44.40 -36.05
CA LEU A 326 75.75 -45.17 -35.30
C LEU A 326 76.71 -44.24 -34.55
N GLY A 327 76.67 -44.28 -33.22
CA GLY A 327 77.47 -43.42 -32.32
C GLY A 327 77.11 -41.92 -32.37
N ILE A 328 76.08 -41.53 -33.12
CA ILE A 328 75.72 -40.13 -33.38
C ILE A 328 74.27 -39.87 -32.97
N ASN A 329 74.07 -38.89 -32.09
CA ASN A 329 72.74 -38.40 -31.74
C ASN A 329 72.16 -37.60 -32.92
N ARG A 330 71.08 -38.11 -33.53
CA ARG A 330 70.33 -37.39 -34.56
C ARG A 330 69.00 -36.90 -34.02
N HIS A 331 68.72 -35.61 -34.21
CA HIS A 331 67.49 -34.96 -33.76
C HIS A 331 66.48 -34.86 -34.90
N PHE A 332 65.31 -35.47 -34.71
CA PHE A 332 64.19 -35.42 -35.65
C PHE A 332 63.06 -34.60 -35.07
N ARG A 333 62.59 -33.59 -35.81
CA ARG A 333 61.53 -32.67 -35.36
C ARG A 333 60.15 -33.15 -35.82
N PHE A 334 59.23 -33.22 -34.87
CA PHE A 334 57.84 -33.55 -35.03
C PHE A 334 56.96 -32.45 -34.43
N ALA A 335 55.70 -32.41 -34.83
CA ALA A 335 54.72 -31.55 -34.17
C ALA A 335 53.36 -32.22 -34.15
N ILE A 336 52.54 -31.89 -33.16
CA ILE A 336 51.14 -32.32 -33.05
C ILE A 336 50.24 -31.10 -33.14
N GLY A 337 49.12 -31.26 -33.82
CA GLY A 337 48.05 -30.26 -33.84
C GLY A 337 46.69 -30.94 -33.74
N PHE A 338 45.68 -30.16 -33.34
CA PHE A 338 44.29 -30.60 -33.33
C PHE A 338 43.49 -29.84 -34.39
N TYR A 339 42.73 -30.58 -35.18
CA TYR A 339 41.90 -30.04 -36.24
C TYR A 339 40.46 -30.52 -36.12
N LYS A 340 39.53 -29.80 -36.72
CA LYS A 340 38.13 -30.24 -36.80
C LYS A 340 37.94 -30.97 -38.12
N LYS A 341 37.66 -32.27 -38.06
CA LYS A 341 37.42 -33.09 -39.27
C LYS A 341 36.14 -32.59 -39.95
N SER A 342 36.26 -32.08 -41.18
CA SER A 342 35.13 -31.56 -41.96
C SER A 342 34.38 -32.64 -42.73
N LYS A 343 35.08 -33.71 -43.15
CA LYS A 343 34.56 -34.87 -43.89
C LYS A 343 35.30 -36.14 -43.48
N ASP A 344 34.62 -37.29 -43.53
CA ASP A 344 35.24 -38.56 -43.11
C ASP A 344 36.38 -39.04 -44.01
N TYR A 345 36.34 -38.65 -45.29
CA TYR A 345 37.37 -38.94 -46.29
C TYR A 345 37.65 -37.68 -47.12
N GLY A 346 38.89 -37.18 -47.03
CA GLY A 346 39.38 -36.01 -47.78
C GLY A 346 40.83 -35.67 -47.43
N PRO A 347 41.56 -34.95 -48.30
CA PRO A 347 42.90 -34.47 -47.99
C PRO A 347 42.82 -33.42 -46.87
N PHE A 348 43.58 -33.64 -45.78
CA PHE A 348 43.71 -32.67 -44.68
C PHE A 348 44.16 -31.31 -45.22
N GLN A 349 43.51 -30.25 -44.77
CA GLN A 349 43.90 -28.89 -45.09
C GLN A 349 44.41 -28.17 -43.83
N PHE A 350 45.51 -27.42 -43.97
CA PHE A 350 46.07 -26.66 -42.84
C PHE A 350 45.08 -25.65 -42.24
N GLY A 351 44.10 -25.15 -42.99
CA GLY A 351 43.03 -24.26 -42.48
C GLY A 351 42.01 -24.95 -41.56
N GLU A 352 42.02 -26.29 -41.48
CA GLU A 352 41.17 -27.05 -40.56
C GLU A 352 41.74 -27.12 -39.14
N LEU A 353 43.01 -26.72 -38.95
CA LEU A 353 43.62 -26.63 -37.63
C LEU A 353 42.86 -25.63 -36.75
N ARG A 354 42.67 -26.02 -35.50
CA ARG A 354 42.05 -25.18 -34.46
C ARG A 354 43.04 -24.81 -33.36
N THR A 355 44.19 -25.50 -33.34
CA THR A 355 45.32 -25.20 -32.47
C THR A 355 46.52 -24.70 -33.26
N ASN A 356 47.51 -24.14 -32.58
CA ASN A 356 48.89 -24.07 -33.10
C ASN A 356 49.51 -25.49 -33.17
N LEU A 357 50.72 -25.58 -33.72
CA LEU A 357 51.50 -26.83 -33.77
C LEU A 357 52.40 -26.91 -32.54
N ALA A 358 52.15 -27.88 -31.66
CA ALA A 358 53.02 -28.19 -30.54
C ALA A 358 54.21 -29.03 -31.02
N GLU A 359 55.41 -28.46 -31.00
CA GLU A 359 56.63 -29.11 -31.47
C GLU A 359 57.23 -30.04 -30.39
N PHE A 360 57.80 -31.16 -30.83
CA PHE A 360 58.69 -31.99 -30.04
C PHE A 360 59.78 -32.61 -30.91
N ARG A 361 60.83 -33.14 -30.29
CA ARG A 361 61.95 -33.80 -30.97
C ARG A 361 62.12 -35.23 -30.49
N VAL A 362 62.63 -36.08 -31.37
CA VAL A 362 63.12 -37.41 -30.99
C VAL A 362 64.60 -37.50 -31.33
N ILE A 363 65.39 -37.89 -30.33
CA ILE A 363 66.81 -38.22 -30.48
C ILE A 363 66.89 -39.71 -30.79
N ALA A 364 67.44 -40.07 -31.96
CA ALA A 364 67.74 -41.45 -32.31
C ALA A 364 69.26 -41.67 -32.30
N ARG A 365 69.69 -42.77 -31.69
CA ARG A 365 71.08 -43.20 -31.62
C ARG A 365 71.16 -44.73 -31.70
N ALA A 366 72.17 -45.23 -32.39
CA ALA A 366 72.54 -46.65 -32.38
C ALA A 366 73.91 -46.82 -31.75
N ASP A 367 74.09 -47.76 -30.83
CA ASP A 367 75.37 -48.11 -30.25
C ASP A 367 75.71 -49.58 -30.55
N ARG A 368 77.00 -49.88 -30.77
CA ARG A 368 77.45 -51.25 -31.02
C ARG A 368 77.37 -52.07 -29.74
N VAL A 369 76.99 -53.34 -29.86
CA VAL A 369 76.95 -54.29 -28.74
C VAL A 369 78.13 -55.26 -28.88
N ASP A 370 79.03 -55.24 -27.89
CA ASP A 370 80.07 -56.25 -27.64
C ASP A 370 80.96 -56.62 -28.85
N GLY A 371 81.41 -55.64 -29.63
CA GLY A 371 82.33 -55.85 -30.76
C GLY A 371 81.76 -56.65 -31.95
N SER A 372 80.48 -57.05 -31.87
CA SER A 372 79.74 -57.75 -32.93
C SER A 372 79.12 -56.79 -33.95
N ASN A 373 78.48 -57.34 -34.99
CA ASN A 373 77.67 -56.56 -35.94
C ASN A 373 76.26 -56.23 -35.41
N ASN A 374 75.95 -56.57 -34.15
CA ASN A 374 74.71 -56.19 -33.50
C ASN A 374 74.77 -54.77 -32.94
N TYR A 375 73.61 -54.12 -32.87
CA TYR A 375 73.47 -52.75 -32.38
C TYR A 375 72.22 -52.59 -31.52
N LYS A 376 72.30 -51.70 -30.53
CA LYS A 376 71.17 -51.30 -29.70
C LYS A 376 70.67 -49.93 -30.17
N LEU A 377 69.36 -49.83 -30.42
CA LEU A 377 68.71 -48.57 -30.76
C LEU A 377 68.17 -47.91 -29.49
N THR A 378 68.40 -46.60 -29.37
CA THR A 378 67.82 -45.78 -28.32
C THR A 378 67.08 -44.61 -28.97
N PHE A 379 65.82 -44.43 -28.56
CA PHE A 379 64.97 -43.32 -28.99
C PHE A 379 64.44 -42.60 -27.76
N ASN A 380 64.75 -41.30 -27.63
CA ASN A 380 64.31 -40.49 -26.50
C ASN A 380 63.60 -39.23 -27.00
N PHE A 381 62.51 -38.84 -26.33
CA PHE A 381 61.94 -37.51 -26.56
C PHE A 381 62.88 -36.42 -26.06
N SER A 382 62.84 -35.28 -26.73
CA SER A 382 63.54 -34.04 -26.39
C SER A 382 62.65 -32.87 -26.78
N MET A 383 62.74 -31.74 -26.08
CA MET A 383 62.18 -30.48 -26.57
C MET A 383 63.08 -29.84 -27.64
#